data_AF-A0A7J7NER3-F1
#
_entry.id   AF-A0A7J7NER3-F1
#
_cell.length_a   1.000
_cell.length_b   1.000
_cell.length_c   1.000
_cell.angle_alpha   90.00
_cell.angle_beta   90.00
_cell.angle_gamma   90.00
#
_symmetry.space_group_name_H-M   'P 1'
#
loop_
_entity.id
_entity.type
_entity.pdbx_description
1 polymer ?
#
loop_
_entity_poly.entity_id
_entity_poly.type
_entity_poly.pdbx_seq_one_letter_code
_entity_poly.pdbx_strand_id
1 'polypeptide(L)'
;MAKNCLLNGLTFDRIIYNFPHADFSFKNKTRKVQISRNQKLVRMFLENAKKMVNKDGEIHISYKLCGFFLAWDLETLALNCGLSMIKEVKFRLNDYPGYSTKFGYGGDKNFDCQPSNTYKFRLKKKERKCGTN
;
A
#
# COMPACT_ATOMS: atom_id res chain seq x y z
N MET A 1 4.18 17.18 1.67
CA MET A 1 4.61 16.46 0.45
C MET A 1 5.93 17.05 0.02
N ALA A 2 6.91 16.25 -0.37
CA ALA A 2 8.01 16.77 -1.18
C ALA A 2 7.37 17.33 -2.46
N LYS A 3 7.45 18.65 -2.67
CA LYS A 3 7.03 19.27 -3.94
C LYS A 3 8.10 18.90 -4.97
N ASN A 4 7.97 17.73 -5.58
CA ASN A 4 8.78 17.39 -6.74
C ASN A 4 8.05 17.90 -7.98
N CYS A 5 8.59 18.94 -8.60
CA CYS A 5 8.04 19.58 -9.79
C CYS A 5 7.84 18.59 -10.95
N LEU A 6 8.65 17.52 -11.00
CA LEU A 6 8.62 16.50 -12.04
C LEU A 6 7.43 15.54 -11.92
N LEU A 7 6.82 15.43 -10.74
CA LEU A 7 5.67 14.55 -10.51
C LEU A 7 4.34 15.32 -10.53
N ASN A 8 4.38 16.65 -10.53
CA ASN A 8 3.17 17.48 -10.54
C ASN A 8 2.45 17.34 -11.88
N GLY A 9 1.18 16.91 -11.83
CA GLY A 9 0.32 16.75 -13.00
C GLY A 9 0.49 15.42 -13.74
N LEU A 10 1.49 14.61 -13.38
CA LEU A 10 1.61 13.25 -13.90
C LEU A 10 0.62 12.32 -13.22
N THR A 11 0.08 11.41 -14.02
CA THR A 11 -0.74 10.30 -13.56
C THR A 11 -0.14 8.98 -14.02
N PHE A 12 -0.36 7.93 -13.24
CA PHE A 12 0.28 6.64 -13.42
C PHE A 12 -0.75 5.54 -13.61
N ASP A 13 -0.49 4.60 -14.52
CA ASP A 13 -1.30 3.39 -14.69
C ASP A 13 -1.10 2.42 -13.52
N ARG A 14 0.06 2.47 -12.86
CA ARG A 14 0.36 1.62 -11.72
C ARG A 14 1.25 2.33 -10.71
N ILE A 15 0.83 2.30 -9.45
CA ILE A 15 1.61 2.79 -8.31
C ILE A 15 1.81 1.61 -7.36
N ILE A 16 3.06 1.25 -7.06
CA ILE A 16 3.40 0.04 -6.29
C ILE A 16 4.16 0.44 -5.02
N TYR A 17 3.74 -0.10 -3.87
CA TYR A 17 4.51 -0.06 -2.64
C TYR A 17 4.65 -1.47 -2.06
N ASN A 18 5.83 -2.06 -2.26
CA ASN A 18 6.16 -3.37 -1.72
C ASN A 18 6.67 -3.26 -0.29
N PHE A 19 6.02 -3.97 0.63
CA PHE A 19 6.38 -4.10 2.03
C PHE A 19 6.48 -2.76 2.79
N PRO A 20 5.41 -1.93 2.77
CA PRO A 20 5.38 -0.70 3.56
C PRO A 20 5.62 -1.02 5.03
N HIS A 21 6.49 -0.24 5.66
CA HIS A 21 6.83 -0.45 7.05
C HIS A 21 7.32 0.86 7.69
N ALA A 22 6.64 1.29 8.74
CA ALA A 22 7.04 2.45 9.54
C ALA A 22 7.99 1.98 10.64
N ASP A 23 9.22 2.52 10.62
CA ASP A 23 10.37 2.11 11.41
C ASP A 23 10.07 1.78 12.89
N PHE A 24 10.78 0.75 13.36
CA PHE A 24 10.77 0.27 14.73
C PHE A 24 11.90 0.94 15.52
N SER A 25 11.60 2.06 16.17
CA SER A 25 12.29 2.35 17.43
C SER A 25 11.77 1.35 18.48
N PHE A 26 12.32 0.13 18.50
CA PHE A 26 11.91 -0.99 19.37
C PHE A 26 11.97 -0.66 20.87
N LYS A 27 12.72 0.37 21.26
CA LYS A 27 12.76 0.82 22.66
C LYS A 27 11.40 1.45 23.02
N ASN A 28 10.61 0.69 23.78
CA ASN A 28 9.47 1.16 24.60
C ASN A 28 8.13 1.44 23.88
N LYS A 29 7.78 0.77 22.78
CA LYS A 29 6.47 0.98 22.11
C LYS A 29 5.60 -0.26 22.08
N THR A 30 4.35 -0.11 22.51
CA THR A 30 3.35 -1.19 22.52
C THR A 30 2.98 -1.63 21.10
N ARG A 31 2.52 -2.88 20.95
CA ARG A 31 2.03 -3.44 19.68
C ARG A 31 0.99 -2.54 19.01
N LYS A 32 0.07 -1.94 19.79
CA LYS A 32 -0.97 -1.02 19.29
C LYS A 32 -0.38 0.22 18.62
N VAL A 33 0.65 0.83 19.23
CA VAL A 33 1.32 2.01 18.67
C VAL A 33 2.01 1.67 17.35
N GLN A 34 2.63 0.50 17.27
CA GLN A 34 3.29 0.05 16.05
C GLN A 34 2.28 -0.19 14.91
N ILE A 35 1.16 -0.88 15.20
CA ILE A 35 0.07 -1.08 14.22
C ILE A 35 -0.46 0.27 13.73
N SER A 36 -0.79 1.19 14.65
CA SER A 36 -1.33 2.51 14.30
C SER A 36 -0.39 3.32 13.39
N ARG A 37 0.92 3.26 13.62
CA ARG A 37 1.92 3.93 12.78
C ARG A 37 1.98 3.35 11.37
N ASN A 38 1.95 2.03 11.25
CA ASN A 38 1.94 1.37 9.96
C ASN A 38 0.63 1.63 9.20
N GLN A 39 -0.52 1.59 9.87
CA GLN A 39 -1.80 1.99 9.30
C GLN A 39 -1.78 3.45 8.82
N LYS A 40 -1.18 4.37 9.60
CA LYS A 40 -1.00 5.77 9.19
C LYS A 40 -0.12 5.90 7.94
N LEU A 41 1.00 5.17 7.88
CA LEU A 41 1.88 5.15 6.71
C LEU A 41 1.11 4.71 5.45
N VAL A 42 0.43 3.57 5.53
CA VAL A 42 -0.37 3.03 4.44
C VAL A 42 -1.47 4.00 4.02
N ARG A 43 -2.23 4.56 4.98
CA ARG A 43 -3.29 5.52 4.69
C ARG A 43 -2.76 6.75 3.94
N MET A 44 -1.68 7.36 4.43
CA MET A 44 -1.07 8.52 3.77
C MET A 44 -0.55 8.18 2.37
N PHE A 45 0.01 6.99 2.18
CA PHE A 45 0.39 6.51 0.85
C PHE A 45 -0.83 6.40 -0.07
N LEU A 46 -1.92 5.75 0.37
CA LEU A 46 -3.14 5.56 -0.41
C LEU A 46 -3.80 6.90 -0.79
N GLU A 47 -3.87 7.85 0.14
CA GLU A 47 -4.39 9.20 -0.10
C GLU A 47 -3.61 9.96 -1.19
N ASN A 48 -2.29 9.76 -1.24
CA ASN A 48 -1.43 10.37 -2.25
C ASN A 48 -1.51 9.63 -3.58
N ALA A 49 -1.41 8.31 -3.56
CA ALA A 49 -1.50 7.47 -4.76
C ALA A 49 -2.84 7.67 -5.48
N LYS A 50 -3.94 7.83 -4.74
CA LYS A 50 -5.27 8.16 -5.30
C LYS A 50 -5.27 9.44 -6.14
N LYS A 51 -4.45 10.43 -5.80
CA LYS A 51 -4.37 11.71 -6.55
C LYS A 51 -3.50 11.60 -7.80
N MET A 52 -2.68 10.56 -7.88
CA MET A 52 -1.68 10.37 -8.93
C MET A 52 -1.98 9.16 -9.82
N VAL A 53 -3.01 8.37 -9.52
CA VAL A 53 -3.38 7.21 -10.31
C VAL A 53 -4.34 7.62 -11.44
N ASN A 54 -4.15 7.05 -12.62
CA ASN A 54 -5.08 7.17 -13.74
C ASN A 54 -6.48 6.64 -13.37
N LYS A 55 -7.51 7.06 -14.12
CA LYS A 55 -8.90 6.63 -13.91
C LYS A 55 -9.06 5.10 -13.87
N ASP A 56 -8.34 4.42 -14.75
CA ASP A 56 -8.32 2.96 -14.87
C ASP A 56 -7.02 2.34 -14.31
N GLY A 57 -6.20 3.14 -13.64
CA GLY A 57 -4.95 2.70 -13.04
C GLY A 57 -5.15 1.94 -11.72
N GLU A 58 -4.08 1.27 -11.28
CA GLU A 58 -4.10 0.41 -10.11
C GLU A 58 -3.06 0.85 -9.06
N ILE A 59 -3.43 0.73 -7.79
CA ILE A 59 -2.53 0.92 -6.65
C ILE A 59 -2.27 -0.45 -6.02
N HIS A 60 -1.00 -0.86 -5.94
CA HIS A 60 -0.60 -2.18 -5.46
C HIS A 60 0.15 -2.05 -4.15
N ILE A 61 -0.26 -2.81 -3.14
CA ILE A 61 0.46 -2.93 -1.87
C ILE A 61 0.77 -4.40 -1.60
N SER A 62 2.05 -4.73 -1.50
CA SER A 62 2.48 -6.07 -1.11
C SER A 62 2.80 -6.11 0.38
N TYR A 63 2.28 -7.08 1.12
CA TYR A 63 2.57 -7.22 2.55
C TYR A 63 2.57 -8.69 3.02
N LYS A 64 3.19 -8.93 4.17
CA LYS A 64 3.31 -10.25 4.79
C LYS A 64 2.02 -10.74 5.43
N LEU A 65 1.65 -11.99 5.16
CA LEU A 65 0.51 -12.65 5.78
C LEU A 65 0.87 -13.27 7.14
N CYS A 66 1.24 -12.46 8.13
CA CYS A 66 1.39 -12.94 9.50
C CYS A 66 0.75 -12.01 10.53
N GLY A 67 0.40 -12.55 11.70
CA GLY A 67 -0.57 -11.97 12.63
C GLY A 67 -0.33 -10.53 13.10
N PHE A 68 0.90 -10.00 13.00
CA PHE A 68 1.17 -8.59 13.26
C PHE A 68 0.66 -7.67 12.13
N PHE A 69 0.85 -8.09 10.88
CA PHE A 69 0.51 -7.31 9.69
C PHE A 69 -0.96 -7.45 9.29
N LEU A 70 -1.57 -8.62 9.54
CA LEU A 70 -3.02 -8.82 9.33
C LEU A 70 -3.86 -7.82 10.11
N ALA A 71 -3.38 -7.38 11.27
CA ALA A 71 -4.04 -6.38 12.11
C ALA A 71 -4.10 -4.96 11.48
N TRP A 72 -3.48 -4.75 10.32
CA TRP A 72 -3.51 -3.45 9.66
C TRP A 72 -4.81 -3.22 8.89
N ASP A 73 -5.44 -4.30 8.41
CA ASP A 73 -6.68 -4.27 7.62
C ASP A 73 -6.59 -3.31 6.41
N LEU A 74 -5.79 -3.73 5.41
CA LEU A 74 -5.55 -2.92 4.21
C LEU A 74 -6.83 -2.59 3.43
N GLU A 75 -7.79 -3.50 3.44
CA GLU A 75 -9.06 -3.32 2.74
C GLU A 75 -9.86 -2.17 3.36
N THR A 76 -10.01 -2.17 4.68
CA THR A 76 -10.69 -1.08 5.39
C THR A 76 -9.96 0.25 5.22
N LEU A 77 -8.61 0.26 5.27
CA LEU A 77 -7.82 1.47 5.02
C LEU A 77 -8.05 2.04 3.61
N ALA A 78 -8.07 1.18 2.60
CA ALA A 78 -8.31 1.58 1.21
C ALA A 78 -9.74 2.09 1.00
N LEU A 79 -10.74 1.40 1.58
CA LEU A 79 -12.13 1.82 1.53
C LEU A 79 -12.32 3.21 2.13
N ASN A 80 -11.72 3.47 3.29
CA ASN A 80 -11.75 4.77 3.96
C ASN A 80 -11.05 5.88 3.15
N CYS A 81 -10.11 5.50 2.27
CA CYS A 81 -9.49 6.43 1.31
C CYS A 81 -10.36 6.65 0.05
N GLY A 82 -11.52 6.00 -0.07
CA GLY A 82 -12.37 6.04 -1.27
C GLY A 82 -11.82 5.24 -2.44
N LEU A 83 -11.08 4.18 -2.14
CA LEU A 83 -10.62 3.18 -3.11
C LEU A 83 -11.49 1.93 -2.99
N SER A 84 -11.41 1.06 -4.00
CA SER A 84 -12.06 -0.24 -3.99
C SER A 84 -11.04 -1.32 -4.27
N MET A 85 -11.10 -2.41 -3.49
CA MET A 85 -10.31 -3.59 -3.74
C MET A 85 -10.77 -4.28 -5.02
N ILE A 86 -9.81 -4.66 -5.86
CA ILE A 86 -10.04 -5.39 -7.11
C ILE A 86 -9.77 -6.87 -6.86
N LYS A 87 -8.59 -7.17 -6.31
CA LYS A 87 -8.12 -8.53 -6.06
C LYS A 87 -6.97 -8.54 -5.06
N GLU A 88 -6.86 -9.68 -4.40
CA GLU A 88 -5.68 -10.12 -3.66
C GLU A 88 -5.00 -11.23 -4.47
N VAL A 89 -3.69 -11.12 -4.67
CA VAL A 89 -2.91 -12.15 -5.39
C VAL A 89 -1.66 -12.50 -4.61
N LYS A 90 -1.18 -13.74 -4.73
CA LYS A 90 0.09 -14.14 -4.10
C LYS A 90 1.24 -13.29 -4.62
N PHE A 91 2.05 -12.75 -3.72
CA PHE A 91 3.27 -12.04 -4.08
C PHE A 91 4.30 -13.06 -4.57
N ARG A 92 4.76 -12.88 -5.81
CA ARG A 92 5.87 -13.64 -6.38
C ARG A 92 7.01 -12.69 -6.67
N LEU A 93 8.17 -12.98 -6.12
CA LEU A 93 9.38 -12.20 -6.37
C LEU A 93 9.72 -12.15 -7.87
N ASN A 94 9.48 -13.26 -8.59
CA ASN A 94 9.71 -13.38 -10.03
C ASN A 94 8.84 -12.44 -10.88
N ASP A 95 7.73 -11.91 -10.34
CA ASP A 95 6.91 -10.92 -11.04
C ASP A 95 7.61 -9.54 -11.08
N TYR A 96 8.74 -9.38 -10.37
CA TYR A 96 9.52 -8.14 -10.27
C TYR A 96 11.02 -8.40 -10.58
N PRO A 97 11.40 -8.60 -11.87
CA PRO A 97 12.79 -8.79 -12.25
C PRO A 97 13.67 -7.63 -11.77
N GLY A 98 14.80 -7.96 -11.10
CA GLY A 98 15.72 -6.98 -10.54
C GLY A 98 15.32 -6.43 -9.16
N TYR A 99 14.17 -6.81 -8.60
CA TYR A 99 13.78 -6.45 -7.23
C TYR A 99 14.40 -7.40 -6.21
N SER A 100 15.21 -6.86 -5.30
CA SER A 100 15.73 -7.56 -4.11
C SER A 100 15.18 -6.90 -2.85
N THR A 101 14.65 -7.68 -1.91
CA THR A 101 14.22 -7.14 -0.63
C THR A 101 15.43 -6.73 0.22
N LYS A 102 15.35 -5.64 0.97
CA LYS A 102 16.39 -5.25 1.91
C LYS A 102 15.78 -4.93 3.27
N PHE A 103 16.51 -5.18 4.35
CA PHE A 103 16.08 -4.70 5.66
C PHE A 103 16.04 -3.17 5.69
N GLY A 104 15.01 -2.61 6.34
CA GLY A 104 14.87 -1.15 6.45
C GLY A 104 15.95 -0.49 7.32
N TYR A 105 16.65 -1.26 8.17
CA TYR A 105 17.72 -0.75 9.05
C TYR A 105 18.88 -1.75 9.14
N GLY A 106 20.11 -1.28 8.90
CA GLY A 106 21.34 -1.96 9.33
C GLY A 106 21.89 -3.10 8.46
N GLY A 107 21.43 -3.28 7.22
CA GLY A 107 22.13 -4.19 6.30
C GLY A 107 21.45 -4.45 4.96
N ASP A 108 22.26 -4.88 3.98
CA ASP A 108 21.84 -5.30 2.63
C ASP A 108 21.30 -6.74 2.57
N LYS A 109 21.04 -7.37 3.71
CA LYS A 109 20.51 -8.72 3.74
C LYS A 109 19.06 -8.74 3.23
N ASN A 110 18.75 -9.75 2.44
CA ASN A 110 17.38 -10.03 2.02
C ASN A 110 16.58 -10.46 3.26
N PHE A 111 15.43 -9.82 3.49
CA PHE A 111 14.45 -10.36 4.43
C PHE A 111 13.57 -11.37 3.70
N ASP A 112 13.25 -12.48 4.37
CA ASP A 112 12.28 -13.44 3.86
C ASP A 112 10.95 -12.72 3.67
N CYS A 113 10.47 -12.62 2.44
CA CYS A 113 9.24 -11.93 2.10
C CYS A 113 8.04 -12.87 1.94
N GLN A 114 8.13 -14.11 2.42
CA GLN A 114 7.05 -15.09 2.32
C GLN A 114 6.50 -15.45 3.72
N PRO A 115 5.24 -15.90 3.81
CA PRO A 115 4.19 -15.76 2.79
C PRO A 115 3.71 -14.30 2.69
N SER A 116 3.45 -13.83 1.47
CA SER A 116 2.94 -12.47 1.22
C SER A 116 1.95 -12.42 0.07
N ASN A 117 1.06 -11.43 0.12
CA ASN A 117 0.12 -11.12 -0.95
C ASN A 117 0.23 -9.67 -1.39
N THR A 118 -0.15 -9.41 -2.63
CA THR A 118 -0.30 -8.09 -3.23
C THR A 118 -1.79 -7.77 -3.37
N TYR A 119 -2.21 -6.69 -2.72
CA TYR A 119 -3.55 -6.15 -2.77
C TYR A 119 -3.60 -5.08 -3.83
N LYS A 120 -4.60 -5.16 -4.71
CA LYS A 120 -4.76 -4.24 -5.83
C LYS A 120 -6.04 -3.44 -5.65
N PHE A 121 -5.89 -2.12 -5.70
CA PHE A 121 -6.95 -1.16 -5.50
C PHE A 121 -7.11 -0.27 -6.73
N ARG A 122 -8.32 0.27 -6.91
CA ARG A 122 -8.63 1.32 -7.91
C ARG A 122 -9.47 2.42 -7.29
N LEU A 123 -9.68 3.50 -8.04
CA LEU A 123 -10.65 4.53 -7.69
C LEU A 123 -12.06 3.94 -7.58
N LYS A 124 -12.76 4.26 -6.48
CA LYS A 124 -14.17 3.87 -6.32
C LYS A 124 -15.01 4.58 -7.38
N LYS A 125 -15.78 3.81 -8.16
CA LYS A 125 -16.74 4.39 -9.12
C LYS A 125 -17.84 5.12 -8.33
N LYS A 126 -18.21 6.33 -8.75
CA LYS A 126 -19.42 6.97 -8.23
C LYS A 126 -20.61 6.16 -8.70
N GLU A 127 -21.47 5.74 -7.78
CA GLU A 127 -22.78 5.19 -8.14
C GLU A 127 -23.55 6.26 -8.90
N ARG A 128 -24.00 5.96 -10.12
CA ARG A 128 -24.94 6.82 -10.82
C ARG A 128 -26.27 6.66 -10.08
N LYS A 129 -26.74 7.70 -9.39
CA LYS A 129 -28.14 7.73 -8.97
C LYS A 129 -28.97 7.66 -10.25
N CYS A 130 -29.71 6.57 -10.48
CA CYS A 130 -30.79 6.58 -11.45
C CYS A 130 -31.75 7.68 -11.01
N GLY A 131 -31.88 8.74 -11.80
CA GLY A 131 -32.95 9.70 -11.59
C GLY A 131 -34.26 8.97 -11.78
N THR A 132 -35.06 8.90 -10.73
CA THR A 132 -36.49 8.68 -10.86
C THR A 132 -37.07 9.95 -11.49
N ASN A 133 -37.60 9.79 -12.71
CA ASN A 133 -38.45 10.78 -13.36
C ASN A 133 -39.69 11.08 -12.51
#